data_AF-A0A011MS38-F1
#
_entry.id   AF-A0A011MS38-F1
#
_cell.length_a   1.000
_cell.length_b   1.000
_cell.length_c   1.000
_cell.angle_alpha   90.00
_cell.angle_beta   90.00
_cell.angle_gamma   90.00
#
_symmetry.space_group_name_H-M   'P 1'
#
loop_
_entity.id
_entity.type
_entity.pdbx_description
1 polymer ?
#
loop_
_entity_poly.entity_id
_entity_poly.type
_entity_poly.pdbx_seq_one_letter_code
_entity_poly.pdbx_strand_id
1 'polypeptide(L)'
;MNFRESLPEGCPPAESEQISSARDVVRVIRSNPPTWDDFRSQRDQRPEATFNVSECQARGLSVFADRSGCDKVRKLPRFRGTCVCRVGLDRGAGQILHTGPQSHHTWWPSADFDILARCCVEGP
;
A
#
# COMPACT_ATOMS: atom_id res chain seq x y z
N MET A 1 1.52 -9.27 -16.34
CA MET A 1 0.95 -8.09 -15.67
C MET A 1 2.07 -7.11 -15.45
N ASN A 2 1.85 -5.82 -15.69
CA ASN A 2 2.83 -4.78 -15.39
C ASN A 2 2.50 -4.18 -14.04
N PHE A 3 3.48 -4.08 -13.15
CA PHE A 3 3.34 -3.40 -11.87
C PHE A 3 3.72 -1.94 -12.02
N ARG A 4 3.16 -1.11 -11.14
CA ARG A 4 3.43 0.33 -11.13
C ARG A 4 4.90 0.67 -10.89
N GLU A 5 5.58 -0.17 -10.12
CA GLU A 5 7.00 -0.06 -9.78
C GLU A 5 7.82 -1.07 -10.58
N SER A 6 9.08 -0.75 -10.86
CA SER A 6 10.03 -1.73 -11.38
C SER A 6 10.43 -2.70 -10.27
N LEU A 7 9.80 -3.88 -10.25
CA LEU A 7 10.03 -4.90 -9.22
C LEU A 7 11.25 -5.78 -9.55
N PRO A 8 12.03 -6.22 -8.55
CA PRO A 8 13.14 -7.16 -8.76
C PRO A 8 12.62 -8.54 -9.18
N GLU A 9 13.53 -9.40 -9.64
CA GLU A 9 13.21 -10.80 -9.93
C GLU A 9 12.61 -11.50 -8.71
N GLY A 10 11.57 -12.33 -8.94
CA GLY A 10 10.84 -13.01 -7.87
C GLY A 10 9.91 -12.11 -7.04
N CYS A 11 9.64 -10.88 -7.50
CA CYS A 11 8.70 -9.96 -6.86
C CYS A 11 7.52 -9.61 -7.80
N PRO A 12 6.26 -9.69 -7.32
CA PRO A 12 5.85 -10.10 -5.99
C PRO A 12 6.17 -11.58 -5.70
N PRO A 13 6.27 -12.00 -4.41
CA PRO A 13 6.57 -13.38 -4.06
C PRO A 13 5.50 -14.33 -4.60
N ALA A 14 5.86 -15.59 -4.85
CA ALA A 14 4.94 -16.61 -5.39
C ALA A 14 3.73 -16.87 -4.45
N GLU A 15 3.90 -16.61 -3.16
CA GLU A 15 2.86 -16.72 -2.13
C GLU A 15 1.88 -15.55 -2.13
N SER A 16 2.18 -14.48 -2.88
CA SER A 16 1.27 -13.34 -2.98
C SER A 16 -0.01 -13.70 -3.73
N GLU A 17 -1.10 -13.10 -3.29
CA GLU A 17 -2.41 -13.33 -3.86
C GLU A 17 -2.66 -12.36 -5.01
N GLN A 18 -3.04 -12.90 -6.18
CA GLN A 18 -3.63 -12.08 -7.25
C GLN A 18 -5.01 -11.58 -6.82
N ILE A 19 -5.19 -10.26 -6.78
CA ILE A 19 -6.48 -9.66 -6.46
C ILE A 19 -7.45 -9.97 -7.61
N SER A 20 -8.42 -10.83 -7.31
CA SER A 20 -9.38 -11.37 -8.27
C SER A 20 -10.84 -11.10 -7.90
N SER A 21 -11.11 -10.74 -6.64
CA SER A 21 -12.41 -10.37 -6.09
C SER A 21 -12.37 -8.98 -5.46
N ALA A 22 -13.54 -8.33 -5.38
CA ALA A 22 -13.66 -7.00 -4.78
C ALA A 22 -13.41 -7.06 -3.27
N ARG A 23 -12.53 -6.19 -2.77
CA ARG A 23 -12.24 -6.02 -1.34
C ARG A 23 -11.68 -4.64 -1.05
N ASP A 24 -11.88 -4.17 0.17
CA ASP A 24 -11.29 -2.93 0.62
C ASP A 24 -9.98 -3.18 1.37
N VAL A 25 -9.03 -2.27 1.19
CA VAL A 25 -7.89 -2.09 2.10
C VAL A 25 -7.87 -0.66 2.59
N VAL A 26 -7.16 -0.41 3.68
CA VAL A 26 -6.94 0.95 4.18
C VAL A 26 -5.46 1.30 4.20
N ARG A 27 -5.15 2.57 4.03
CA ARG A 27 -3.78 3.10 4.02
C ARG A 27 -3.71 4.42 4.76
N VAL A 28 -2.60 4.64 5.44
CA VAL A 28 -2.27 5.93 6.04
C VAL A 28 -1.77 6.88 4.94
N ILE A 29 -2.39 8.05 4.83
CA ILE A 29 -2.05 9.09 3.83
C ILE A 29 -1.81 10.44 4.51
N ARG A 30 -1.08 11.33 3.85
CA ARG A 30 -0.75 12.67 4.36
C ARG A 30 -1.69 13.76 3.83
N SER A 31 -2.31 13.55 2.68
CA SER A 31 -3.09 14.58 2.00
C SER A 31 -4.60 14.32 2.08
N ASN A 32 -5.41 15.38 2.08
CA ASN A 32 -6.85 15.33 1.88
C ASN A 32 -7.27 16.56 1.05
N PRO A 33 -7.59 16.41 -0.26
CA PRO A 33 -7.76 15.16 -1.01
C PRO A 33 -6.46 14.37 -1.21
N PRO A 34 -6.53 13.04 -1.46
CA PRO A 34 -5.37 12.19 -1.67
C PRO A 34 -4.65 12.54 -2.98
N THR A 35 -3.33 12.41 -2.99
CA THR A 35 -2.48 12.69 -4.15
C THR A 35 -1.61 11.49 -4.48
N TRP A 36 -0.94 11.49 -5.64
CA TRP A 36 -0.01 10.41 -6.00
C TRP A 36 1.15 10.26 -5.01
N ASP A 37 1.57 11.32 -4.32
CA ASP A 37 2.61 11.25 -3.30
C ASP A 37 2.23 10.35 -2.12
N ASP A 38 0.94 10.18 -1.85
CA ASP A 38 0.43 9.27 -0.82
C ASP A 38 0.59 7.79 -1.20
N PHE A 39 0.78 7.50 -2.49
CA PHE A 39 0.89 6.16 -3.07
C PHE A 39 2.25 5.88 -3.71
N ARG A 40 3.29 6.63 -3.31
CA ARG A 40 4.69 6.30 -3.62
C ARG A 40 5.20 5.18 -2.71
N SER A 41 5.98 4.25 -3.23
CA SER A 41 6.62 3.20 -2.42
C SER A 41 7.69 3.80 -1.51
N GLN A 42 8.16 3.02 -0.52
CA GLN A 42 9.27 3.51 0.33
C GLN A 42 10.56 3.68 -0.46
N ARG A 43 10.81 2.77 -1.43
CA ARG A 43 11.97 2.81 -2.32
C ARG A 43 11.92 4.01 -3.24
N ASP A 44 10.78 4.32 -3.86
CA ASP A 44 10.63 5.51 -4.70
C ASP A 44 10.79 6.81 -3.88
N GLN A 45 10.21 6.87 -2.67
CA GLN A 45 10.41 8.03 -1.79
C GLN A 45 11.87 8.21 -1.32
N ARG A 46 12.63 7.12 -1.21
CA ARG A 46 14.02 7.13 -0.69
C ARG A 46 14.90 6.16 -1.51
N PRO A 47 15.32 6.55 -2.72
CA PRO A 47 16.01 5.66 -3.67
C PRO A 47 17.31 5.06 -3.15
N GLU A 48 18.04 5.78 -2.29
CA GLU A 48 19.35 5.36 -1.76
C GLU A 48 19.28 4.80 -0.32
N ALA A 49 18.09 4.70 0.27
CA ALA A 49 17.97 4.25 1.66
C ALA A 49 18.14 2.72 1.78
N THR A 50 18.77 2.29 2.87
CA THR A 50 18.69 0.90 3.33
C THR A 50 17.41 0.71 4.14
N PHE A 51 16.62 -0.31 3.81
CA PHE A 51 15.40 -0.64 4.54
C PHE A 51 15.59 -1.91 5.38
N ASN A 52 14.86 -1.99 6.50
CA ASN A 52 14.80 -3.20 7.33
C ASN A 52 13.77 -4.23 6.82
N VAL A 53 13.45 -4.18 5.52
CA VAL A 53 12.55 -5.10 4.81
C VAL A 53 13.18 -5.43 3.46
N SER A 54 12.70 -6.48 2.78
CA SER A 54 13.21 -6.81 1.44
C SER A 54 12.93 -5.69 0.42
N GLU A 55 13.75 -5.62 -0.63
CA GLU A 55 13.52 -4.68 -1.74
C GLU A 55 12.13 -4.83 -2.36
N CYS A 56 11.64 -6.06 -2.46
CA CYS A 56 10.28 -6.34 -2.93
C CYS A 56 9.22 -5.65 -2.06
N GLN A 57 9.33 -5.76 -0.73
CA GLN A 57 8.41 -5.08 0.19
C GLN A 57 8.58 -3.55 0.15
N ALA A 58 9.81 -3.05 0.05
CA ALA A 58 10.09 -1.63 -0.02
C ALA A 58 9.49 -0.94 -1.26
N ARG A 59 9.33 -1.70 -2.36
CA ARG A 59 8.67 -1.27 -3.62
C ARG A 59 7.15 -1.47 -3.61
N GLY A 60 6.61 -2.18 -2.64
CA GLY A 60 5.16 -2.28 -2.43
C GLY A 60 4.60 -1.14 -1.58
N LEU A 61 3.27 -1.02 -1.60
CA LEU A 61 2.52 -0.13 -0.74
C LEU A 61 2.06 -0.85 0.52
N SER A 62 2.47 -0.32 1.68
CA SER A 62 1.91 -0.70 2.98
C SER A 62 0.42 -0.35 3.03
N VAL A 63 -0.40 -1.38 3.25
CA VAL A 63 -1.86 -1.26 3.44
C VAL A 63 -2.28 -2.17 4.58
N PHE A 64 -3.50 -2.00 5.08
CA PHE A 64 -4.07 -2.82 6.14
C PHE A 64 -5.42 -3.37 5.72
N ALA A 65 -5.79 -4.55 6.21
CA ALA A 65 -7.11 -5.10 5.98
C ALA A 65 -8.22 -4.33 6.72
N ASP A 66 -7.85 -3.58 7.77
CA ASP A 66 -8.80 -2.84 8.59
C ASP A 66 -8.19 -1.55 9.19
N ARG A 67 -9.07 -0.62 9.57
CA ARG A 67 -8.74 0.70 10.13
C ARG A 67 -7.92 0.63 11.42
N SER A 68 -8.08 -0.41 12.24
CA SER A 68 -7.38 -0.52 13.53
C SER A 68 -5.86 -0.65 13.35
N GLY A 69 -5.43 -1.27 12.24
CA GLY A 69 -4.02 -1.32 11.84
C GLY A 69 -3.45 0.09 11.59
N CYS A 70 -4.16 0.91 10.81
CA CYS A 70 -3.81 2.31 10.57
C CYS A 70 -3.78 3.12 11.87
N ASP A 71 -4.77 2.99 12.75
CA ASP A 71 -4.84 3.78 13.98
C ASP A 71 -3.68 3.48 14.94
N LYS A 72 -3.16 2.25 14.96
CA LYS A 72 -1.94 1.92 15.71
C LYS A 72 -0.71 2.60 15.10
N VAL A 73 -0.59 2.59 13.77
CA VAL A 73 0.53 3.25 13.07
C VAL A 73 0.49 4.76 13.26
N ARG A 74 -0.69 5.39 13.23
CA ARG A 74 -0.89 6.83 13.42
C ARG A 74 -0.46 7.34 14.80
N LYS A 75 -0.34 6.47 15.81
CA LYS A 75 0.20 6.82 17.13
C LYS A 75 1.71 7.06 17.10
N LEU A 76 2.43 6.51 16.12
CA LEU A 76 3.86 6.72 15.99
C LEU A 76 4.16 8.17 15.60
N PRO A 77 5.25 8.79 16.13
CA PRO A 77 5.56 10.21 15.87
C PRO A 77 5.58 10.59 14.38
N ARG A 78 6.11 9.70 13.52
CA ARG A 78 6.21 9.92 12.07
C ARG A 78 4.87 10.00 11.34
N PHE A 79 3.82 9.42 11.90
CA PHE A 79 2.49 9.33 11.28
C PHE A 79 1.44 10.15 12.05
N ARG A 80 1.84 10.95 13.03
CA ARG A 80 0.92 11.82 13.75
C ARG A 80 0.31 12.86 12.81
N GLY A 81 -1.00 13.09 12.91
CA GLY A 81 -1.72 14.05 12.08
C GLY A 81 -2.04 13.58 10.65
N THR A 82 -1.71 12.33 10.32
CA THR A 82 -2.07 11.73 9.02
C THR A 82 -3.54 11.30 8.97
N CYS A 83 -4.08 11.19 7.77
CA CYS A 83 -5.41 10.69 7.48
C CYS A 83 -5.36 9.18 7.16
N VAL A 84 -6.53 8.56 7.12
CA VAL A 84 -6.70 7.20 6.59
C VAL A 84 -7.56 7.27 5.36
N CYS A 85 -7.18 6.55 4.31
CA CYS A 85 -8.07 6.30 3.19
C CYS A 85 -8.38 4.82 3.07
N ARG A 86 -9.59 4.54 2.60
CA ARG A 86 -9.99 3.24 2.08
C ARG A 86 -9.76 3.21 0.59
N VAL A 87 -9.24 2.10 0.08
CA VAL A 87 -9.02 1.86 -1.34
C VAL A 87 -9.79 0.60 -1.72
N GLY A 88 -10.74 0.75 -2.64
CA GLY A 88 -11.49 -0.38 -3.18
C GLY A 88 -10.66 -1.12 -4.24
N LEU A 89 -10.23 -2.33 -3.92
CA LEU A 89 -9.48 -3.20 -4.81
C LEU A 89 -10.43 -4.17 -5.53
N ASP A 90 -10.21 -4.38 -6.81
CA ASP A 90 -10.93 -5.35 -7.62
C ASP A 90 -9.98 -6.07 -8.59
N ARG A 91 -10.55 -6.84 -9.53
CA ARG A 91 -9.77 -7.55 -10.55
C ARG A 91 -8.87 -6.56 -11.28
N GLY A 92 -7.57 -6.86 -11.29
CA GLY A 92 -6.57 -6.03 -11.97
C GLY A 92 -5.92 -4.99 -11.05
N ALA A 93 -6.28 -4.94 -9.76
CA ALA A 93 -5.64 -4.04 -8.80
C ALA A 93 -4.18 -4.42 -8.47
N GLY A 94 -3.72 -5.62 -8.81
CA GLY A 94 -2.35 -6.06 -8.51
C GLY A 94 -2.30 -7.35 -7.71
N GLN A 95 -1.19 -7.52 -7.00
CA GLN A 95 -0.98 -8.63 -6.08
C GLN A 95 -0.73 -8.11 -4.67
N ILE A 96 -1.03 -8.91 -3.67
CA ILE A 96 -0.99 -8.47 -2.27
C ILE A 96 -0.64 -9.66 -1.36
N LEU A 97 0.15 -9.40 -0.34
CA LEU A 97 0.61 -10.43 0.61
C LEU A 97 0.57 -9.90 2.03
N HIS A 98 0.10 -10.73 2.95
CA HIS A 98 0.22 -10.46 4.38
C HIS A 98 1.69 -10.55 4.80
N THR A 99 2.26 -9.43 5.26
CA THR A 99 3.73 -9.29 5.42
C THR A 99 4.14 -8.73 6.79
N GLY A 100 3.18 -8.36 7.63
CA GLY A 100 3.47 -7.79 8.94
C GLY A 100 2.56 -8.34 10.03
N PRO A 101 2.68 -7.82 11.25
CA PRO A 101 1.77 -8.19 12.32
C PRO A 101 0.35 -7.72 12.03
N GLN A 102 -0.62 -8.42 12.64
CA GLN A 102 -2.05 -8.07 12.63
C GLN A 102 -2.65 -8.13 11.22
N SER A 103 -2.94 -6.97 10.62
CA SER A 103 -3.59 -6.82 9.33
C SER A 103 -2.72 -6.14 8.28
N HIS A 104 -1.41 -5.98 8.54
CA HIS A 104 -0.49 -5.32 7.60
C HIS A 104 -0.18 -6.19 6.38
N HIS A 105 -0.50 -5.65 5.21
CA HIS A 105 -0.20 -6.24 3.92
C HIS A 105 0.73 -5.34 3.13
N THR A 106 1.47 -5.97 2.22
CA THR A 106 2.17 -5.28 1.14
C THR A 106 1.36 -5.50 -0.12
N TRP A 107 0.92 -4.42 -0.75
CA TRP A 107 0.22 -4.42 -2.02
C TRP A 107 1.14 -3.91 -3.12
N TRP A 108 1.27 -4.67 -4.22
CA TRP A 108 1.97 -4.29 -5.45
C TRP A 108 0.93 -3.94 -6.52
N PRO A 109 0.62 -2.65 -6.73
CA PRO A 109 -0.42 -2.25 -7.64
C PRO A 109 -0.06 -2.53 -9.10
N SER A 110 -1.07 -2.86 -9.90
CA SER A 110 -0.94 -2.81 -11.36
C SER A 110 -0.53 -1.41 -11.82
N ALA A 111 0.22 -1.32 -12.91
CA ALA A 111 0.49 -0.05 -13.58
C ALA A 111 -0.82 0.60 -14.09
N ASP A 112 -1.79 -0.21 -14.51
CA ASP A 112 -3.04 0.24 -15.12
C ASP A 112 -4.17 0.52 -14.12
N PHE A 113 -3.93 0.30 -12.83
CA PHE A 113 -4.96 0.47 -11.80
C PHE A 113 -4.97 1.92 -11.28
N ASP A 114 -6.12 2.60 -11.43
CA ASP A 114 -6.31 3.96 -10.94
C ASP A 114 -6.62 3.98 -9.44
N ILE A 115 -5.57 4.08 -8.63
CA ILE A 115 -5.67 4.10 -7.17
C ILE A 115 -6.48 5.32 -6.67
N LEU A 116 -6.27 6.49 -7.27
CA LEU A 116 -6.90 7.73 -6.80
C LEU A 116 -8.41 7.71 -7.05
N ALA A 117 -8.85 7.17 -8.19
CA ALA A 117 -10.28 7.00 -8.47
C ALA A 117 -10.98 6.00 -7.52
N ARG A 118 -10.22 5.12 -6.84
CA ARG A 118 -10.74 4.15 -5.88
C ARG A 118 -10.48 4.52 -4.42
N CYS A 119 -9.89 5.69 -4.17
CA CYS A 119 -9.48 6.14 -2.85
C CYS A 119 -10.53 7.07 -2.24
N CYS A 120 -11.03 6.70 -1.06
CA CYS A 120 -11.94 7.51 -0.26
C CYS A 120 -11.30 7.81 1.10
N VAL A 121 -11.06 9.10 1.40
CA VAL A 121 -10.56 9.51 2.72
C VAL A 121 -11.64 9.24 3.76
N GLU A 122 -11.29 8.48 4.78
CA GLU A 122 -12.16 8.26 5.92
C GLU A 122 -12.10 9.47 6.85
N GLY A 123 -13.24 9.83 7.43
CA GLY A 123 -13.29 10.88 8.45
C GLY A 123 -12.32 10.64 9.61
N PRO A 124 -11.97 11.71 10.34
CA PRO A 124 -11.04 11.66 11.47
C PRO A 124 -11.39 10.56 12.49
#